data_AF-A0AAV0U9Y0-F1
#
_entry.id   AF-A0AAV0U9Y0-F1
#
_cell.length_a   1.000
_cell.length_b   1.000
_cell.length_c   1.000
_cell.angle_alpha   90.00
_cell.angle_beta   90.00
_cell.angle_gamma   90.00
#
_symmetry.space_group_name_H-M   'P 1'
#
loop_
_entity.id
_entity.type
_entity.pdbx_description
1 polymer ?
#
loop_
_entity_poly.entity_id
_entity_poly.type
_entity_poly.pdbx_seq_one_letter_code
_entity_poly.pdbx_strand_id
1 'polypeptide(L)'
;MVRFSRFFAAIAVAVGDVSHGNGGVSATIISPVETTPMSSSESYIAASPTPTDKPTPTGNSREGLTVKNTCVLTDFQTATNDFVALNNLVDTVRNMPILLKPYVHDPLIIKNYTMSTFNVSFLGHMFKITPTIDMLNVTGITTIAPMPVNVTSSSTLLLGTTFNGTITLRGTFTVDVAQLDHRWYQVCWTNLLHPIRCTPNRFNVAVAIKVRKPEFVLHLKAAMYQCASGIPTSACQNLTISTIMALGASGNFTGLSSIILKHFKDAKIYTLALGWDLVSQFHIDFYNSSSLFTSITNTIFNPPVEYLNRKGYYHRVFLDVAQSFLLSMMNKIIDTTLKPLFGATCKRI
;
A
#
# COMPACT_ATOMS: atom_id res chain seq x y z
N MET A 1 12.97 0.07 0.08
CA MET A 1 11.66 0.66 0.46
C MET A 1 11.17 1.68 -0.55
N VAL A 2 11.83 2.81 -0.81
CA VAL A 2 11.33 3.89 -1.70
C VAL A 2 10.81 3.41 -3.06
N ARG A 3 11.44 2.45 -3.74
CA ARG A 3 10.93 1.89 -5.03
C ARG A 3 9.71 0.96 -4.89
N PHE A 4 9.61 0.23 -3.78
CA PHE A 4 8.46 -0.61 -3.45
C PHE A 4 7.28 0.23 -2.93
N SER A 5 7.56 1.31 -2.20
CA SER A 5 6.62 2.38 -1.88
C SER A 5 6.16 3.11 -3.14
N ARG A 6 7.02 3.28 -4.15
CA ARG A 6 6.64 3.78 -5.48
C ARG A 6 5.77 2.80 -6.27
N PHE A 7 5.95 1.48 -6.08
CA PHE A 7 5.08 0.45 -6.67
C PHE A 7 3.71 0.41 -5.98
N PHE A 8 3.67 0.45 -4.65
CA PHE A 8 2.42 0.64 -3.90
C PHE A 8 1.78 2.00 -4.17
N ALA A 9 2.57 3.06 -4.39
CA ALA A 9 2.06 4.35 -4.83
C ALA A 9 1.53 4.27 -6.27
N ALA A 10 2.19 3.56 -7.18
CA ALA A 10 1.69 3.33 -8.54
C ALA A 10 0.39 2.53 -8.54
N ILE A 11 0.26 1.53 -7.66
CA ILE A 11 -0.99 0.80 -7.41
C ILE A 11 -2.02 1.73 -6.79
N ALA A 12 -1.71 2.42 -5.68
CA ALA A 12 -2.59 3.33 -4.94
C ALA A 12 -3.06 4.59 -5.71
N VAL A 13 -2.59 4.79 -6.95
CA VAL A 13 -2.81 6.01 -7.74
C VAL A 13 -3.67 5.82 -8.93
N ALA A 14 -3.49 4.68 -9.52
CA ALA A 14 -4.46 4.11 -10.40
C ALA A 14 -5.87 4.14 -9.75
N VAL A 15 -5.90 4.11 -8.41
CA VAL A 15 -7.03 4.08 -7.50
C VAL A 15 -7.56 5.50 -7.15
N GLY A 16 -7.04 6.56 -7.75
CA GLY A 16 -7.21 7.93 -7.26
C GLY A 16 -8.41 8.73 -7.77
N ASP A 17 -8.51 9.10 -9.04
CA ASP A 17 -9.15 10.41 -9.33
C ASP A 17 -9.64 10.65 -10.76
N VAL A 18 -10.81 10.14 -11.17
CA VAL A 18 -11.63 10.94 -12.10
C VAL A 18 -13.10 11.04 -11.68
N SER A 19 -13.38 12.08 -10.89
CA SER A 19 -14.71 12.67 -10.78
C SER A 19 -14.87 13.79 -11.81
N HIS A 20 -15.75 13.56 -12.79
CA HIS A 20 -16.41 14.51 -13.71
C HIS A 20 -15.52 15.38 -14.63
N GLY A 21 -15.72 15.45 -15.96
CA GLY A 21 -16.72 14.88 -16.85
C GLY A 21 -16.57 15.40 -18.30
N ASN A 22 -17.43 14.87 -19.17
CA ASN A 22 -17.78 15.30 -20.53
C ASN A 22 -16.85 15.01 -21.73
N GLY A 23 -17.46 14.36 -22.73
CA GLY A 23 -17.03 14.39 -24.13
C GLY A 23 -16.48 13.06 -24.62
N GLY A 24 -17.36 12.22 -25.16
CA GLY A 24 -17.00 10.92 -25.69
C GLY A 24 -15.95 10.98 -26.79
N VAL A 25 -15.07 9.97 -26.80
CA VAL A 25 -14.48 9.45 -28.02
C VAL A 25 -14.33 7.95 -27.83
N SER A 26 -14.95 7.21 -28.75
CA SER A 26 -14.78 5.77 -28.94
C SER A 26 -13.30 5.47 -29.21
N ALA A 27 -12.64 4.70 -28.35
CA ALA A 27 -11.29 4.22 -28.62
C ALA A 27 -11.40 2.91 -29.41
N THR A 28 -11.45 3.08 -30.73
CA THR A 28 -11.28 2.01 -31.73
C THR A 28 -9.96 1.29 -31.48
N ILE A 29 -10.04 -0.04 -31.44
CA ILE A 29 -8.92 -0.96 -31.42
C ILE A 29 -8.09 -0.72 -32.68
N ILE A 30 -6.83 -0.28 -32.53
CA ILE A 30 -5.87 -0.25 -33.64
C ILE A 30 -5.07 -1.55 -33.59
N SER A 31 -5.26 -2.38 -34.63
CA SER A 31 -4.25 -3.29 -35.15
C SER A 31 -3.85 -2.83 -36.57
N PRO A 32 -2.68 -3.24 -37.07
CA PRO A 32 -1.90 -2.44 -38.00
C PRO A 32 -2.14 -2.77 -39.49
N VAL A 33 -1.61 -1.86 -40.32
CA VAL A 33 -1.22 -1.99 -41.75
C VAL A 33 -2.17 -1.36 -42.81
N GLU A 34 -1.75 -0.16 -43.23
CA GLU A 34 -1.45 0.28 -44.61
C GLU A 34 -2.53 0.22 -45.72
N THR A 35 -3.00 1.38 -46.17
CA THR A 35 -2.77 1.98 -47.51
C THR A 35 -3.63 3.25 -47.72
N THR A 36 -3.00 4.30 -48.24
CA THR A 36 -3.56 5.60 -48.71
C THR A 36 -4.25 5.46 -50.10
N PRO A 37 -4.83 6.52 -50.72
CA PRO A 37 -5.71 7.61 -50.24
C PRO A 37 -6.92 7.87 -51.20
N MET A 38 -7.89 8.72 -50.82
CA MET A 38 -8.65 9.70 -51.68
C MET A 38 -9.79 10.31 -50.84
N SER A 39 -9.78 11.61 -50.54
CA SER A 39 -10.27 12.75 -51.34
C SER A 39 -11.80 12.88 -51.40
N SER A 40 -12.33 13.90 -50.70
CA SER A 40 -13.36 14.88 -51.12
C SER A 40 -14.04 15.46 -49.86
N SER A 41 -13.69 16.69 -49.46
CA SER A 41 -14.55 17.88 -49.59
C SER A 41 -16.00 17.68 -49.16
N GLU A 42 -16.41 18.32 -48.07
CA GLU A 42 -17.52 19.28 -48.09
C GLU A 42 -17.63 20.06 -46.77
N SER A 43 -17.61 21.37 -46.95
CA SER A 43 -17.92 22.45 -46.02
C SER A 43 -19.42 22.55 -45.78
N TYR A 44 -19.88 22.81 -44.55
CA TYR A 44 -21.09 23.60 -44.34
C TYR A 44 -21.02 24.51 -43.12
N ILE A 45 -21.71 25.63 -43.29
CA ILE A 45 -21.59 26.93 -42.64
C ILE A 45 -22.46 27.02 -41.38
N ALA A 46 -22.01 27.91 -40.51
CA ALA A 46 -22.64 28.56 -39.35
C ALA A 46 -24.18 28.59 -39.25
N ALA A 47 -24.66 28.51 -38.01
CA ALA A 47 -25.79 29.31 -37.53
C ALA A 47 -25.69 29.54 -36.00
N SER A 48 -25.53 30.81 -35.63
CA SER A 48 -25.96 31.45 -34.38
C SER A 48 -27.04 32.46 -34.84
N PRO A 49 -28.09 32.84 -34.07
CA PRO A 49 -27.88 33.54 -32.80
C PRO A 49 -28.99 33.53 -31.71
N THR A 50 -28.56 34.01 -30.52
CA THR A 50 -29.30 34.88 -29.55
C THR A 50 -30.29 34.28 -28.53
N PRO A 51 -30.55 34.98 -27.40
CA PRO A 51 -29.91 34.69 -26.11
C PRO A 51 -30.94 34.35 -25.02
N THR A 52 -30.49 33.79 -23.89
CA THR A 52 -31.32 33.75 -22.69
C THR A 52 -30.47 34.15 -21.49
N ASP A 53 -30.93 35.21 -20.85
CA ASP A 53 -30.34 35.89 -19.72
C ASP A 53 -30.20 35.02 -18.46
N LYS A 54 -29.13 35.36 -17.71
CA LYS A 54 -29.04 35.40 -16.23
C LYS A 54 -28.42 34.18 -15.51
N PRO A 55 -27.64 34.37 -14.42
CA PRO A 55 -26.81 35.52 -14.02
C PRO A 55 -25.31 35.18 -13.92
N THR A 56 -24.50 36.13 -14.38
CA THR A 56 -23.07 36.27 -14.08
C THR A 56 -22.87 36.49 -12.57
N PRO A 57 -22.00 35.75 -11.87
CA PRO A 57 -21.43 36.21 -10.63
C PRO A 57 -20.35 37.26 -10.96
N THR A 58 -20.73 38.54 -10.90
CA THR A 58 -19.78 39.63 -10.67
C THR A 58 -19.16 39.44 -9.29
N GLY A 59 -18.03 38.75 -9.26
CA GLY A 59 -17.13 38.64 -8.12
C GLY A 59 -15.74 39.07 -8.54
N ASN A 60 -15.50 40.39 -8.58
CA ASN A 60 -14.15 40.93 -8.54
C ASN A 60 -13.59 40.69 -7.13
N SER A 61 -13.04 39.49 -6.91
CA SER A 61 -12.05 39.28 -5.88
C SER A 61 -10.85 38.60 -6.53
N ARG A 62 -9.75 39.37 -6.63
CA ARG A 62 -8.41 38.85 -6.88
C ARG A 62 -7.94 38.07 -5.64
N GLU A 63 -8.78 37.14 -5.15
CA GLU A 63 -8.33 36.11 -4.22
C GLU A 63 -7.36 35.23 -5.01
N GLY A 64 -6.09 35.26 -4.63
CA GLY A 64 -5.10 34.36 -5.22
C GLY A 64 -5.62 32.93 -5.12
N LEU A 65 -5.55 32.18 -6.22
CA LEU A 65 -5.94 30.77 -6.25
C LEU A 65 -5.24 30.05 -5.09
N THR A 66 -5.98 29.60 -4.08
CA THR A 66 -5.47 28.82 -2.95
C THR A 66 -5.97 27.38 -3.05
N VAL A 67 -5.27 26.43 -2.43
CA VAL A 67 -5.73 25.02 -2.38
C VAL A 67 -7.16 24.93 -1.84
N LYS A 68 -7.51 25.75 -0.85
CA LYS A 68 -8.84 25.78 -0.23
C LYS A 68 -9.95 26.16 -1.20
N ASN A 69 -9.64 26.99 -2.20
CA ASN A 69 -10.63 27.52 -3.16
C ASN A 69 -10.57 26.78 -4.51
N THR A 70 -9.51 26.00 -4.78
CA THR A 70 -9.34 25.26 -6.04
C THR A 70 -9.48 23.76 -5.92
N CYS A 71 -9.27 23.19 -4.73
CA CYS A 71 -9.21 21.74 -4.52
C CYS A 71 -10.32 21.25 -3.61
N VAL A 72 -10.91 20.12 -3.96
CA VAL A 72 -11.84 19.35 -3.13
C VAL A 72 -11.31 17.94 -2.93
N LEU A 73 -11.75 17.27 -1.86
CA LEU A 73 -11.38 15.87 -1.66
C LEU A 73 -12.00 15.02 -2.76
N THR A 74 -11.21 14.09 -3.29
CA THR A 74 -11.69 13.13 -4.27
C THR A 74 -12.69 12.17 -3.63
N ASP A 75 -13.73 11.83 -4.41
CA ASP A 75 -14.69 10.79 -4.08
C ASP A 75 -14.49 9.59 -5.02
N PHE A 76 -13.84 8.55 -4.51
CA PHE A 76 -13.56 7.32 -5.25
C PHE A 76 -14.83 6.60 -5.73
N GLN A 77 -15.98 6.79 -5.08
CA GLN A 77 -17.22 6.12 -5.50
C GLN A 77 -17.75 6.70 -6.81
N THR A 78 -17.44 7.97 -7.09
CA THR A 78 -17.86 8.66 -8.31
C THR A 78 -16.93 8.43 -9.51
N ALA A 79 -15.73 7.85 -9.28
CA ALA A 79 -14.70 7.61 -10.28
C ALA A 79 -14.77 6.21 -10.92
N THR A 80 -15.98 5.64 -11.07
CA THR A 80 -16.19 4.22 -11.42
C THR A 80 -15.47 3.81 -12.71
N ASN A 81 -15.52 4.64 -13.75
CA ASN A 81 -14.90 4.33 -15.05
C ASN A 81 -13.37 4.21 -14.97
N ASP A 82 -12.74 4.94 -14.05
CA ASP A 82 -11.30 4.91 -13.87
C ASP A 82 -10.85 3.65 -13.16
N PHE A 83 -11.63 3.20 -12.18
CA PHE A 83 -11.39 1.92 -11.53
C PHE A 83 -11.60 0.74 -12.48
N VAL A 84 -12.54 0.85 -13.43
CA VAL A 84 -12.68 -0.13 -14.51
C VAL A 84 -11.44 -0.12 -15.41
N ALA A 85 -11.02 1.04 -15.91
CA ALA A 85 -9.84 1.17 -16.76
C ALA A 85 -8.56 0.70 -16.04
N LEU A 86 -8.44 1.00 -14.75
CA LEU A 86 -7.40 0.50 -13.90
C LEU A 86 -7.44 -1.02 -13.79
N ASN A 87 -8.58 -1.60 -13.43
CA ASN A 87 -8.66 -3.03 -13.19
C ASN A 87 -8.31 -3.81 -14.47
N ASN A 88 -8.64 -3.27 -15.65
CA ASN A 88 -8.15 -3.80 -16.93
C ASN A 88 -6.62 -3.75 -17.06
N LEU A 89 -5.96 -2.67 -16.62
CA LEU A 89 -4.50 -2.56 -16.58
C LEU A 89 -3.89 -3.53 -15.56
N VAL A 90 -4.48 -3.64 -14.37
CA VAL A 90 -4.06 -4.58 -13.33
C VAL A 90 -4.14 -6.01 -13.85
N ASP A 91 -5.22 -6.38 -14.54
CA ASP A 91 -5.38 -7.70 -15.15
C ASP A 91 -4.33 -7.96 -16.24
N THR A 92 -4.01 -6.93 -17.04
CA THR A 92 -2.92 -7.02 -18.03
C THR A 92 -1.58 -7.31 -17.36
N VAL A 93 -1.24 -6.55 -16.30
CA VAL A 93 0.00 -6.72 -15.54
C VAL A 93 0.05 -8.06 -14.82
N ARG A 94 -1.08 -8.52 -14.28
CA ARG A 94 -1.23 -9.83 -13.64
C ARG A 94 -0.94 -10.97 -14.61
N ASN A 95 -1.41 -10.85 -15.86
CA ASN A 95 -1.19 -11.84 -16.91
C ASN A 95 0.20 -11.73 -17.56
N MET A 96 0.90 -10.60 -17.39
CA MET A 96 2.25 -10.36 -17.91
C MET A 96 3.24 -9.94 -16.80
N PRO A 97 3.66 -10.85 -15.91
CA PRO A 97 4.55 -10.53 -14.77
C PRO A 97 5.90 -9.91 -15.19
N ILE A 98 6.31 -10.11 -16.44
CA ILE A 98 7.52 -9.50 -17.00
C ILE A 98 7.50 -7.97 -16.92
N LEU A 99 6.31 -7.36 -16.96
CA LEU A 99 6.14 -5.91 -16.83
C LEU A 99 6.52 -5.41 -15.43
N LEU A 100 6.52 -6.28 -14.41
CA LEU A 100 6.88 -5.92 -13.04
C LEU A 100 8.36 -6.14 -12.71
N LYS A 101 9.07 -6.98 -13.48
CA LYS A 101 10.47 -7.34 -13.21
C LYS A 101 11.41 -6.14 -13.02
N PRO A 102 11.34 -5.06 -13.82
CA PRO A 102 12.23 -3.91 -13.63
C PRO A 102 11.99 -3.16 -12.30
N TYR A 103 10.82 -3.36 -11.68
CA TYR A 103 10.36 -2.58 -10.53
C TYR A 103 10.45 -3.34 -9.21
N VAL A 104 10.54 -4.66 -9.28
CA VAL A 104 10.64 -5.54 -8.12
C VAL A 104 12.12 -5.89 -7.87
N HIS A 105 12.64 -5.48 -6.71
CA HIS A 105 14.01 -5.79 -6.29
C HIS A 105 14.03 -7.07 -5.47
N ASP A 106 14.61 -8.13 -6.01
CA ASP A 106 14.70 -9.45 -5.39
C ASP A 106 16.18 -9.89 -5.36
N PRO A 107 16.83 -9.99 -4.19
CA PRO A 107 16.26 -9.83 -2.84
C PRO A 107 15.89 -8.38 -2.47
N LEU A 108 14.79 -8.23 -1.71
CA LEU A 108 14.49 -7.01 -0.99
C LEU A 108 15.19 -7.05 0.37
N ILE A 109 16.13 -6.14 0.56
CA ILE A 109 16.89 -6.01 1.80
C ILE A 109 16.45 -4.75 2.56
N ILE A 110 16.06 -4.91 3.82
CA ILE A 110 15.73 -3.85 4.77
C ILE A 110 16.71 -3.96 5.95
N LYS A 111 17.26 -2.85 6.42
CA LYS A 111 18.22 -2.81 7.53
C LYS A 111 17.94 -1.62 8.43
N ASN A 112 18.29 -1.74 9.71
CA ASN A 112 18.26 -0.68 10.72
C ASN A 112 16.94 0.10 10.74
N TYR A 113 15.82 -0.61 10.79
CA TYR A 113 14.49 0.01 10.79
C TYR A 113 13.75 -0.30 12.09
N THR A 114 13.70 0.67 13.00
CA THR A 114 12.86 0.58 14.20
C THR A 114 11.41 0.80 13.81
N MET A 115 10.50 -0.03 14.30
CA MET A 115 9.07 0.06 14.00
C MET A 115 8.32 0.84 15.08
N SER A 116 7.01 1.00 14.91
CA SER A 116 6.16 1.55 15.97
C SER A 116 5.79 0.44 16.95
N THR A 117 5.61 0.80 18.22
CA THR A 117 5.20 -0.14 19.26
C THR A 117 3.78 -0.64 19.01
N PHE A 118 3.52 -1.93 19.21
CA PHE A 118 2.19 -2.52 19.14
C PHE A 118 1.97 -3.54 20.26
N ASN A 119 0.70 -3.88 20.50
CA ASN A 119 0.32 -4.84 21.53
C ASN A 119 -0.04 -6.18 20.89
N VAL A 120 0.38 -7.28 21.50
CA VAL A 120 0.08 -8.66 21.06
C VAL A 120 -0.44 -9.45 22.25
N SER A 121 -1.44 -10.29 22.01
CA SER A 121 -1.85 -11.31 22.98
C SER A 121 -1.16 -12.64 22.65
N PHE A 122 -0.48 -13.24 23.63
CA PHE A 122 0.15 -14.54 23.48
C PHE A 122 0.07 -15.32 24.81
N LEU A 123 -0.34 -16.59 24.74
CA LEU A 123 -0.53 -17.47 25.91
C LEU A 123 -1.40 -16.85 27.02
N GLY A 124 -2.40 -16.03 26.65
CA GLY A 124 -3.28 -15.36 27.62
C GLY A 124 -2.66 -14.15 28.32
N HIS A 125 -1.48 -13.70 27.88
CA HIS A 125 -0.83 -12.47 28.35
C HIS A 125 -0.82 -11.41 27.25
N MET A 126 -0.80 -10.15 27.66
CA MET A 126 -0.63 -9.02 26.77
C MET A 126 0.82 -8.55 26.81
N PHE A 127 1.41 -8.35 25.63
CA PHE A 127 2.76 -7.87 25.48
C PHE A 127 2.76 -6.59 24.66
N LYS A 128 3.49 -5.58 25.13
CA LYS A 128 3.83 -4.39 24.37
C LYS A 128 5.19 -4.60 23.73
N ILE A 129 5.24 -4.59 22.39
CA ILE A 129 6.38 -5.01 21.59
C ILE A 129 6.85 -3.84 20.70
N THR A 130 8.13 -3.52 20.75
CA THR A 130 8.78 -2.57 19.83
C THR A 130 9.90 -3.28 19.09
N PRO A 131 9.65 -3.78 17.87
CA PRO A 131 10.68 -4.45 17.09
C PRO A 131 11.56 -3.44 16.34
N THR A 132 12.84 -3.77 16.26
CA THR A 132 13.81 -3.14 15.38
C THR A 132 14.33 -4.18 14.41
N ILE A 133 14.20 -3.91 13.11
CA ILE A 133 14.74 -4.74 12.05
C ILE A 133 16.24 -4.42 11.94
N ASP A 134 17.09 -5.35 12.34
CA ASP A 134 18.54 -5.21 12.16
C ASP A 134 18.89 -5.55 10.70
N MET A 135 18.38 -6.67 10.21
CA MET A 135 18.43 -7.08 8.82
C MET A 135 17.19 -7.90 8.47
N LEU A 136 16.60 -7.65 7.31
CA LEU A 136 15.52 -8.44 6.74
C LEU A 136 15.78 -8.62 5.25
N ASN A 137 15.85 -9.87 4.82
CA ASN A 137 16.04 -10.30 3.45
C ASN A 137 14.80 -11.06 3.00
N VAL A 138 14.11 -10.53 1.98
CA VAL A 138 12.92 -11.11 1.39
C VAL A 138 13.22 -11.49 -0.05
N THR A 139 13.01 -12.75 -0.40
CA THR A 139 13.25 -13.29 -1.74
C THR A 139 12.00 -13.95 -2.33
N GLY A 140 11.94 -14.08 -3.65
CA GLY A 140 10.82 -14.70 -4.37
C GLY A 140 9.66 -13.74 -4.67
N ILE A 141 9.87 -12.44 -4.45
CA ILE A 141 8.85 -11.39 -4.65
C ILE A 141 8.63 -11.05 -6.12
N THR A 142 9.50 -11.51 -7.03
CA THR A 142 9.31 -11.37 -8.50
C THR A 142 8.04 -12.04 -9.02
N THR A 143 7.42 -12.92 -8.24
CA THR A 143 6.16 -13.61 -8.58
C THR A 143 4.90 -12.85 -8.18
N ILE A 144 5.06 -11.57 -7.81
CA ILE A 144 3.96 -10.68 -7.41
C ILE A 144 2.94 -10.52 -8.55
N ALA A 145 1.67 -10.58 -8.17
CA ALA A 145 0.51 -10.47 -9.03
C ALA A 145 -0.50 -9.53 -8.32
N PRO A 146 -0.65 -8.27 -8.76
CA PRO A 146 -1.60 -7.35 -8.14
C PRO A 146 -3.03 -7.87 -8.30
N MET A 147 -3.86 -7.60 -7.30
CA MET A 147 -5.31 -7.87 -7.35
C MET A 147 -6.05 -6.64 -7.83
N PRO A 148 -7.24 -6.81 -8.44
CA PRO A 148 -8.12 -5.70 -8.73
C PRO A 148 -8.35 -4.84 -7.51
N VAL A 149 -8.44 -3.56 -7.76
CA VAL A 149 -8.66 -2.53 -6.77
C VAL A 149 -10.15 -2.41 -6.51
N ASN A 150 -10.52 -2.44 -5.24
CA ASN A 150 -11.91 -2.27 -4.82
C ASN A 150 -12.08 -0.99 -4.01
N VAL A 151 -13.03 -0.15 -4.42
CA VAL A 151 -13.44 1.04 -3.66
C VAL A 151 -14.40 0.61 -2.56
N THR A 152 -14.08 0.95 -1.31
CA THR A 152 -14.94 0.62 -0.16
C THR A 152 -15.68 1.83 0.39
N SER A 153 -15.18 3.04 0.15
CA SER A 153 -15.88 4.31 0.43
C SER A 153 -15.29 5.44 -0.41
N SER A 154 -15.81 6.66 -0.27
CA SER A 154 -15.31 7.85 -0.96
C SER A 154 -13.81 8.14 -0.81
N SER A 155 -13.17 7.62 0.24
CA SER A 155 -11.73 7.81 0.50
C SER A 155 -11.00 6.54 0.94
N THR A 156 -11.64 5.37 0.81
CA THR A 156 -11.05 4.09 1.23
C THR A 156 -11.08 3.03 0.15
N LEU A 157 -9.99 2.26 0.13
CA LEU A 157 -9.59 1.42 -0.98
C LEU A 157 -9.05 0.13 -0.42
N LEU A 158 -9.40 -0.97 -1.06
CA LEU A 158 -8.85 -2.28 -0.76
C LEU A 158 -7.86 -2.62 -1.87
N LEU A 159 -6.58 -2.66 -1.51
CA LEU A 159 -5.48 -2.99 -2.41
C LEU A 159 -4.96 -4.37 -2.04
N GLY A 160 -4.84 -5.25 -3.02
CA GLY A 160 -4.38 -6.61 -2.80
C GLY A 160 -3.25 -7.00 -3.73
N THR A 161 -2.46 -7.98 -3.32
CA THR A 161 -1.55 -8.68 -4.18
C THR A 161 -1.40 -10.13 -3.73
N THR A 162 -1.30 -11.01 -4.71
CA THR A 162 -0.95 -12.42 -4.52
C THR A 162 0.45 -12.65 -5.07
N PHE A 163 1.10 -13.72 -4.64
CA PHE A 163 2.35 -14.17 -5.23
C PHE A 163 2.13 -15.57 -5.78
N ASN A 164 2.51 -15.82 -7.03
CA ASN A 164 2.32 -17.15 -7.62
C ASN A 164 3.39 -18.16 -7.16
N GLY A 165 4.48 -17.68 -6.58
CA GLY A 165 5.62 -18.48 -6.14
C GLY A 165 5.71 -18.68 -4.64
N THR A 166 6.94 -18.89 -4.18
CA THR A 166 7.26 -19.01 -2.76
C THR A 166 8.08 -17.81 -2.32
N ILE A 167 7.65 -17.13 -1.27
CA ILE A 167 8.43 -16.07 -0.63
C ILE A 167 9.24 -16.69 0.50
N THR A 168 10.54 -16.36 0.53
CA THR A 168 11.41 -16.69 1.67
C THR A 168 11.82 -15.41 2.37
N LEU A 169 11.57 -15.35 3.67
CA LEU A 169 11.88 -14.25 4.55
C LEU A 169 12.91 -14.72 5.57
N ARG A 170 14.05 -14.03 5.64
CA ARG A 170 15.08 -14.27 6.65
C ARG A 170 15.47 -12.94 7.26
N GLY A 171 15.44 -12.84 8.59
CA GLY A 171 15.81 -11.60 9.24
C GLY A 171 16.29 -11.77 10.66
N THR A 172 16.98 -10.75 11.15
CA THR A 172 17.39 -10.59 12.54
C THR A 172 16.73 -9.33 13.08
N PHE A 173 16.19 -9.45 14.28
CA PHE A 173 15.40 -8.43 14.94
C PHE A 173 15.88 -8.24 16.37
N THR A 174 15.90 -6.99 16.80
CA THR A 174 16.03 -6.62 18.20
C THR A 174 14.66 -6.19 18.70
N VAL A 175 14.09 -6.92 19.65
CA VAL A 175 12.70 -6.77 20.08
C VAL A 175 12.65 -6.34 21.54
N ASP A 176 12.18 -5.13 21.79
CA ASP A 176 11.86 -4.66 23.13
C ASP A 176 10.47 -5.16 23.52
N VAL A 177 10.39 -5.95 24.61
CA VAL A 177 9.16 -6.57 25.07
C VAL A 177 8.88 -6.14 26.51
N ALA A 178 7.67 -5.65 26.75
CA ALA A 178 7.12 -5.43 28.08
C ALA A 178 5.86 -6.27 28.26
N GLN A 179 5.80 -7.08 29.32
CA GLN A 179 4.59 -7.82 29.68
C GLN A 179 3.64 -6.88 30.44
N LEU A 180 2.46 -6.65 29.90
CA LEU A 180 1.43 -5.78 30.48
C LEU A 180 0.59 -6.55 31.48
N ASP A 181 0.04 -5.84 32.47
CA ASP A 181 -0.95 -6.33 33.42
C ASP A 181 -0.60 -7.66 34.09
N HIS A 182 0.71 -7.86 34.36
CA HIS A 182 1.21 -9.08 34.99
C HIS A 182 0.61 -9.26 36.39
N ARG A 183 0.04 -10.44 36.62
CA ARG A 183 -0.45 -10.85 37.94
C ARG A 183 0.58 -11.72 38.63
N TRP A 184 0.64 -11.67 39.96
CA TRP A 184 1.66 -12.37 40.76
C TRP A 184 1.76 -13.89 40.52
N TYR A 185 0.68 -14.54 40.08
CA TYR A 185 0.62 -15.98 39.78
C TYR A 185 0.96 -16.33 38.33
N GLN A 186 1.21 -15.33 37.48
CA GLN A 186 1.52 -15.52 36.07
C GLN A 186 3.03 -15.65 35.86
N VAL A 187 3.42 -16.45 34.86
CA VAL A 187 4.83 -16.56 34.47
C VAL A 187 5.31 -15.22 33.90
N CYS A 188 6.49 -14.79 34.36
CA CYS A 188 7.15 -13.61 33.83
C CYS A 188 8.05 -13.98 32.65
N TRP A 189 7.56 -13.75 31.44
CA TRP A 189 8.27 -14.14 30.22
C TRP A 189 9.47 -13.25 29.92
N THR A 190 9.48 -12.01 30.42
CA THR A 190 10.62 -11.10 30.25
C THR A 190 11.75 -11.36 31.25
N ASN A 191 11.44 -12.00 32.39
CA ASN A 191 12.40 -12.35 33.43
C ASN A 191 11.98 -13.64 34.16
N LEU A 192 12.43 -14.78 33.64
CA LEU A 192 12.10 -16.09 34.19
C LEU A 192 12.66 -16.31 35.62
N LEU A 193 13.74 -15.62 35.98
CA LEU A 193 14.44 -15.83 37.26
C LEU A 193 13.86 -15.00 38.42
N HIS A 194 13.17 -13.89 38.12
CA HIS A 194 12.57 -13.01 39.13
C HIS A 194 11.10 -12.73 38.80
N PRO A 195 10.18 -13.65 39.09
CA PRO A 195 8.80 -13.62 38.59
C PRO A 195 7.93 -12.52 39.22
N ILE A 196 8.37 -11.90 40.33
CA ILE A 196 7.57 -10.92 41.08
C ILE A 196 7.48 -9.57 40.35
N ARG A 197 8.46 -9.22 39.51
CA ARG A 197 8.46 -7.98 38.73
C ARG A 197 8.88 -8.26 37.28
N CYS A 198 7.93 -8.12 36.36
CA CYS A 198 8.23 -8.16 34.92
C CYS A 198 8.74 -6.83 34.40
N THR A 199 10.04 -6.62 34.53
CA THR A 199 10.70 -5.50 33.86
C THR A 199 10.72 -5.74 32.34
N PRO A 200 10.58 -4.69 31.51
CA PRO A 200 10.81 -4.80 30.08
C PRO A 200 12.19 -5.39 29.79
N ASN A 201 12.29 -6.21 28.74
CA ASN A 201 13.53 -6.83 28.33
C ASN A 201 13.70 -6.77 26.81
N ARG A 202 14.94 -6.84 26.36
CA ARG A 202 15.32 -6.78 24.95
C ARG A 202 15.80 -8.16 24.50
N PHE A 203 15.20 -8.66 23.42
CA PHE A 203 15.54 -9.95 22.85
C PHE A 203 16.14 -9.80 21.46
N ASN A 204 17.16 -10.58 21.16
CA ASN A 204 17.67 -10.72 19.81
C ASN A 204 17.09 -11.99 19.18
N VAL A 205 16.46 -11.83 18.02
CA VAL A 205 15.64 -12.88 17.40
C VAL A 205 16.03 -13.02 15.94
N ALA A 206 16.43 -14.20 15.50
CA ALA A 206 16.53 -14.54 14.10
C ALA A 206 15.27 -15.28 13.66
N VAL A 207 14.71 -14.93 12.51
CA VAL A 207 13.46 -15.49 11.99
C VAL A 207 13.69 -15.95 10.56
N ALA A 208 13.26 -17.17 10.25
CA ALA A 208 13.29 -17.75 8.92
C ALA A 208 11.92 -18.34 8.57
N ILE A 209 11.30 -17.82 7.52
CA ILE A 209 9.95 -18.19 7.11
C ILE A 209 9.94 -18.42 5.61
N LYS A 210 9.28 -19.49 5.16
CA LYS A 210 9.07 -19.78 3.74
C LYS A 210 7.59 -20.08 3.52
N VAL A 211 6.93 -19.22 2.76
CA VAL A 211 5.48 -19.28 2.50
C VAL A 211 5.20 -19.44 1.02
N ARG A 212 4.36 -20.41 0.68
CA ARG A 212 3.89 -20.66 -0.68
C ARG A 212 2.62 -19.87 -0.94
N LYS A 213 2.59 -19.21 -2.10
CA LYS A 213 1.47 -18.39 -2.58
C LYS A 213 0.91 -17.43 -1.52
N PRO A 214 1.75 -16.58 -0.90
CA PRO A 214 1.24 -15.60 0.02
C PRO A 214 0.30 -14.63 -0.68
N GLU A 215 -0.66 -14.14 0.09
CA GLU A 215 -1.61 -13.11 -0.28
C GLU A 215 -1.50 -11.99 0.75
N PHE A 216 -1.60 -10.77 0.26
CA PHE A 216 -1.51 -9.57 1.06
C PHE A 216 -2.60 -8.60 0.61
N VAL A 217 -3.50 -8.24 1.52
CA VAL A 217 -4.58 -7.30 1.27
C VAL A 217 -4.52 -6.20 2.33
N LEU A 218 -4.62 -4.96 1.91
CA LEU A 218 -4.60 -3.80 2.80
C LEU A 218 -5.84 -2.94 2.57
N HIS A 219 -6.36 -2.38 3.66
CA HIS A 219 -7.42 -1.38 3.63
C HIS A 219 -6.81 0.00 3.83
N LEU A 220 -6.66 0.74 2.75
CA LEU A 220 -6.03 2.06 2.71
C LEU A 220 -7.11 3.14 2.77
N LYS A 221 -6.93 4.10 3.66
CA LYS A 221 -7.48 5.44 3.48
C LYS A 221 -6.49 6.28 2.71
N ALA A 222 -6.93 6.81 1.57
CA ALA A 222 -6.20 7.78 0.78
C ALA A 222 -7.07 9.02 0.67
N ALA A 223 -6.67 10.10 1.34
CA ALA A 223 -7.30 11.39 1.15
C ALA A 223 -6.51 12.13 0.07
N MET A 224 -7.11 12.27 -1.10
CA MET A 224 -6.50 12.94 -2.25
C MET A 224 -7.30 14.19 -2.62
N TYR A 225 -6.63 15.16 -3.23
CA TYR A 225 -7.28 16.35 -3.77
C TYR A 225 -7.46 16.24 -5.28
N GLN A 226 -8.63 16.69 -5.73
CA GLN A 226 -8.98 16.93 -7.12
C GLN A 226 -9.39 18.38 -7.32
N CYS A 227 -9.53 18.81 -8.56
CA CYS A 227 -10.07 20.12 -8.92
C CYS A 227 -11.53 20.27 -8.48
N ALA A 228 -11.84 21.42 -7.89
CA ALA A 228 -13.22 21.83 -7.68
C ALA A 228 -13.92 22.07 -9.03
N SER A 229 -15.24 21.87 -9.07
CA SER A 229 -16.02 22.12 -10.28
C SER A 229 -15.92 23.59 -10.71
N GLY A 230 -15.82 23.83 -12.03
CA GLY A 230 -15.70 25.17 -12.61
C GLY A 230 -14.30 25.79 -12.56
N ILE A 231 -13.30 25.10 -11.99
CA ILE A 231 -11.91 25.58 -12.02
C ILE A 231 -11.27 25.24 -13.37
N PRO A 232 -10.67 26.22 -14.08
CA PRO A 232 -10.06 25.96 -15.37
C PRO A 232 -8.83 25.05 -15.26
N THR A 233 -8.63 24.20 -16.27
CA THR A 233 -7.52 23.23 -16.32
C THR A 233 -6.14 23.88 -16.43
N SER A 234 -6.07 25.18 -16.70
CA SER A 234 -4.83 25.97 -16.63
C SER A 234 -4.38 26.21 -15.18
N ALA A 235 -5.32 26.27 -14.23
CA ALA A 235 -5.06 26.50 -12.81
C ALA A 235 -4.95 25.20 -11.99
N CYS A 236 -5.65 24.16 -12.43
CA CYS A 236 -5.78 22.91 -11.70
C CYS A 236 -5.71 21.72 -12.66
N GLN A 237 -5.11 20.61 -12.23
CA GLN A 237 -5.02 19.40 -13.05
C GLN A 237 -5.40 18.18 -12.21
N ASN A 238 -6.44 17.45 -12.62
CA ASN A 238 -6.80 16.16 -12.02
C ASN A 238 -5.80 15.06 -12.39
N LEU A 239 -5.71 14.03 -11.55
CA LEU A 239 -4.84 12.89 -11.78
C LEU A 239 -5.56 11.80 -12.58
N THR A 240 -5.40 11.79 -13.91
CA THR A 240 -6.12 10.84 -14.78
C THR A 240 -5.40 9.51 -15.01
N ILE A 241 -6.15 8.44 -15.28
CA ILE A 241 -5.62 7.14 -15.73
C ILE A 241 -4.76 7.29 -16.99
N SER A 242 -5.13 8.18 -17.92
CA SER A 242 -4.31 8.47 -19.10
C SER A 242 -2.94 9.05 -18.75
N THR A 243 -2.85 9.95 -17.76
CA THR A 243 -1.58 10.50 -17.26
C THR A 243 -0.74 9.40 -16.60
N ILE A 244 -1.38 8.52 -15.84
CA ILE A 244 -0.75 7.38 -15.18
C ILE A 244 -0.20 6.38 -16.21
N MET A 245 -0.99 6.03 -17.22
CA MET A 245 -0.59 5.15 -18.31
C MET A 245 0.53 5.77 -19.15
N ALA A 246 0.45 7.07 -19.48
CA ALA A 246 1.50 7.75 -20.25
C ALA A 246 2.84 7.78 -19.50
N LEU A 247 2.81 8.09 -18.20
CA LEU A 247 4.01 8.11 -17.36
C LEU A 247 4.54 6.69 -17.07
N GLY A 248 3.64 5.73 -16.91
CA GLY A 248 3.98 4.31 -16.74
C GLY A 248 4.62 3.71 -18.00
N ALA A 249 4.01 3.94 -19.17
CA ALA A 249 4.50 3.46 -20.47
C ALA A 249 5.84 4.10 -20.87
N SER A 250 6.04 5.38 -20.53
CA SER A 250 7.32 6.07 -20.75
C SER A 250 8.41 5.68 -19.74
N GLY A 251 8.11 4.83 -18.76
CA GLY A 251 9.04 4.43 -17.72
C GLY A 251 9.37 5.54 -16.71
N ASN A 252 8.66 6.67 -16.72
CA ASN A 252 8.92 7.81 -15.84
C ASN A 252 8.22 7.67 -14.48
N PHE A 253 8.63 6.68 -13.70
CA PHE A 253 8.03 6.39 -12.39
C PHE A 253 8.34 7.44 -11.34
N THR A 254 9.46 8.17 -11.48
CA THR A 254 9.76 9.28 -10.57
C THR A 254 8.75 10.41 -10.79
N GLY A 255 8.50 10.78 -12.06
CA GLY A 255 7.48 11.75 -12.43
C GLY A 255 6.09 11.30 -12.01
N LEU A 256 5.75 10.03 -12.26
CA LEU A 256 4.51 9.41 -11.78
C LEU A 256 4.38 9.56 -10.26
N SER A 257 5.34 9.04 -9.48
CA SER A 257 5.30 9.11 -8.01
C SER A 257 5.23 10.54 -7.47
N SER A 258 5.86 11.51 -8.14
CA SER A 258 5.82 12.91 -7.73
C SER A 258 4.43 13.51 -7.94
N ILE A 259 3.86 13.31 -9.13
CA ILE A 259 2.49 13.74 -9.48
C ILE A 259 1.49 13.14 -8.52
N ILE A 260 1.66 11.86 -8.18
CA ILE A 260 0.85 11.15 -7.19
C ILE A 260 0.90 11.83 -5.83
N LEU A 261 2.10 11.91 -5.26
CA LEU A 261 2.29 12.30 -3.87
C LEU A 261 1.85 13.75 -3.68
N LYS A 262 1.98 14.56 -4.73
CA LYS A 262 1.46 15.93 -4.75
C LYS A 262 -0.03 16.04 -4.43
N HIS A 263 -0.85 15.10 -4.91
CA HIS A 263 -2.30 15.09 -4.69
C HIS A 263 -2.71 14.52 -3.33
N PHE A 264 -1.86 13.71 -2.70
CA PHE A 264 -2.14 13.18 -1.37
C PHE A 264 -2.17 14.32 -0.34
N LYS A 265 -3.25 14.33 0.44
CA LYS A 265 -3.40 15.13 1.66
C LYS A 265 -3.01 14.30 2.87
N ASP A 266 -3.49 13.07 2.94
CA ASP A 266 -3.24 12.13 4.04
C ASP A 266 -3.39 10.69 3.55
N ALA A 267 -2.71 9.77 4.22
CA ALA A 267 -2.82 8.34 3.96
C ALA A 267 -2.67 7.56 5.26
N LYS A 268 -3.42 6.48 5.40
CA LYS A 268 -3.31 5.56 6.54
C LYS A 268 -3.84 4.18 6.17
N ILE A 269 -3.18 3.14 6.64
CA ILE A 269 -3.67 1.77 6.51
C ILE A 269 -4.41 1.42 7.79
N TYR A 270 -5.67 1.01 7.64
CA TYR A 270 -6.53 0.63 8.77
C TYR A 270 -6.34 -0.82 9.17
N THR A 271 -6.44 -1.71 8.19
CA THR A 271 -6.34 -3.14 8.39
C THR A 271 -5.47 -3.75 7.31
N LEU A 272 -4.93 -4.91 7.62
CA LEU A 272 -4.02 -5.66 6.78
C LEU A 272 -4.31 -7.13 6.99
N ALA A 273 -4.64 -7.82 5.92
CA ALA A 273 -4.86 -9.25 5.90
C ALA A 273 -3.69 -9.93 5.18
N LEU A 274 -3.23 -11.02 5.78
CA LEU A 274 -2.24 -11.94 5.23
C LEU A 274 -2.90 -13.29 5.01
N GLY A 275 -2.60 -13.89 3.87
CA GLY A 275 -2.97 -15.25 3.53
C GLY A 275 -1.77 -16.00 2.96
N TRP A 276 -1.86 -17.32 2.94
CA TRP A 276 -0.93 -18.19 2.23
C TRP A 276 -1.56 -19.57 2.06
N ASP A 277 -1.08 -20.32 1.07
CA ASP A 277 -1.45 -21.72 0.89
C ASP A 277 -0.80 -22.60 1.97
N LEU A 278 0.51 -22.41 2.15
CA LEU A 278 1.34 -23.32 2.94
C LEU A 278 2.57 -22.59 3.49
N VAL A 279 2.85 -22.79 4.76
CA VAL A 279 4.15 -22.53 5.37
C VAL A 279 5.00 -23.78 5.23
N SER A 280 6.08 -23.71 4.45
CA SER A 280 7.02 -24.83 4.26
C SER A 280 8.24 -24.76 5.19
N GLN A 281 8.51 -23.59 5.75
CA GLN A 281 9.57 -23.40 6.73
C GLN A 281 9.13 -22.32 7.71
N PHE A 282 9.36 -22.56 8.99
CA PHE A 282 9.19 -21.57 10.04
C PHE A 282 10.17 -21.86 11.16
N HIS A 283 10.96 -20.85 11.53
CA HIS A 283 11.90 -20.94 12.63
C HIS A 283 12.15 -19.56 13.23
N ILE A 284 12.31 -19.52 14.54
CA ILE A 284 12.57 -18.39 15.39
C ILE A 284 13.67 -18.81 16.38
N ASP A 285 14.80 -18.14 16.33
CA ASP A 285 15.94 -18.36 17.21
C ASP A 285 16.18 -17.15 18.10
N PHE A 286 16.12 -17.35 19.42
CA PHE A 286 16.49 -16.33 20.39
C PHE A 286 17.98 -16.44 20.71
N TYR A 287 18.82 -15.64 20.05
CA TYR A 287 20.25 -15.65 20.28
C TYR A 287 20.68 -14.64 21.36
N ASN A 288 21.89 -14.81 21.90
CA ASN A 288 22.38 -14.05 23.07
C ASN A 288 21.48 -14.15 24.32
N SER A 289 20.69 -15.22 24.41
CA SER A 289 19.82 -15.51 25.56
C SER A 289 20.41 -16.65 26.40
N SER A 290 19.92 -16.83 27.64
CA SER A 290 20.36 -17.93 28.48
C SER A 290 19.88 -19.28 27.91
N SER A 291 20.68 -20.35 28.07
CA SER A 291 20.36 -21.68 27.57
C SER A 291 19.00 -22.20 28.03
N LEU A 292 18.60 -21.87 29.26
CA LEU A 292 17.27 -22.16 29.80
C LEU A 292 16.16 -21.44 29.01
N PHE A 293 16.33 -20.14 28.75
CA PHE A 293 15.35 -19.37 27.97
C PHE A 293 15.26 -19.91 26.54
N THR A 294 16.39 -20.15 25.88
CA THR A 294 16.43 -20.72 24.52
C THR A 294 15.74 -22.08 24.44
N SER A 295 15.93 -22.95 25.42
CA SER A 295 15.31 -24.28 25.43
C SER A 295 13.78 -24.21 25.56
N ILE A 296 13.29 -23.33 26.45
CA ILE A 296 11.86 -23.08 26.64
C ILE A 296 11.26 -22.45 25.38
N THR A 297 11.92 -21.43 24.82
CA THR A 297 11.39 -20.69 23.68
C THR A 297 11.42 -21.50 22.39
N ASN A 298 12.43 -22.35 22.18
CA ASN A 298 12.45 -23.24 21.03
C ASN A 298 11.25 -24.18 20.99
N THR A 299 10.78 -24.65 22.15
CA THR A 299 9.60 -25.54 22.19
C THR A 299 8.31 -24.79 21.91
N ILE A 300 8.20 -23.54 22.38
CA ILE A 300 6.96 -22.76 22.35
C ILE A 300 6.80 -21.96 21.05
N PHE A 301 7.87 -21.35 20.57
CA PHE A 301 7.88 -20.42 19.44
C PHE A 301 8.31 -21.06 18.12
N ASN A 302 8.71 -22.34 18.11
CA ASN A 302 8.93 -23.12 16.89
C ASN A 302 7.95 -24.30 16.77
N PRO A 303 6.63 -24.06 16.69
CA PRO A 303 5.70 -25.12 16.37
C PRO A 303 6.06 -25.76 15.01
N PRO A 304 5.92 -27.09 14.87
CA PRO A 304 6.00 -27.74 13.57
C PRO A 304 5.11 -27.04 12.53
N VAL A 305 5.59 -26.93 11.29
CA VAL A 305 4.90 -26.19 10.21
C VAL A 305 3.50 -26.75 9.93
N GLU A 306 3.28 -28.04 10.22
CA GLU A 306 1.98 -28.70 10.13
C GLU A 306 0.93 -28.03 11.04
N TYR A 307 1.32 -27.57 12.24
CA TYR A 307 0.41 -26.85 13.14
C TYR A 307 0.09 -25.44 12.63
N LEU A 308 1.04 -24.76 11.99
CA LEU A 308 0.80 -23.46 11.34
C LEU A 308 -0.14 -23.61 10.13
N ASN A 309 -0.08 -24.74 9.43
CA ASN A 309 -0.92 -25.03 8.27
C ASN A 309 -2.33 -25.52 8.64
N ARG A 310 -2.54 -26.06 9.85
CA ARG A 310 -3.87 -26.52 10.35
C ARG A 310 -4.86 -25.39 10.67
N LYS A 311 -4.51 -24.12 10.47
CA LYS A 311 -5.34 -22.93 10.77
C LYS A 311 -5.90 -22.88 12.21
N GLY A 312 -5.19 -23.51 13.17
CA GLY A 312 -5.56 -23.56 14.58
C GLY A 312 -5.07 -22.36 15.40
N TYR A 313 -4.81 -22.56 16.70
CA TYR A 313 -4.31 -21.51 17.60
C TYR A 313 -3.00 -20.87 17.13
N TYR A 314 -1.96 -21.69 16.85
CA TYR A 314 -0.65 -21.19 16.41
C TYR A 314 -0.72 -20.40 15.10
N HIS A 315 -1.58 -20.82 14.17
CA HIS A 315 -1.81 -20.07 12.93
C HIS A 315 -2.36 -18.67 13.20
N ARG A 316 -3.41 -18.56 14.03
CA ARG A 316 -4.03 -17.27 14.38
C ARG A 316 -3.03 -16.34 15.07
N VAL A 317 -2.33 -16.84 16.09
CA VAL A 317 -1.29 -16.07 16.80
C VAL A 317 -0.22 -15.57 15.84
N PHE A 318 0.32 -16.46 14.99
CA PHE A 318 1.35 -16.09 14.03
C PHE A 318 0.84 -15.01 13.05
N LEU A 319 -0.38 -15.17 12.55
CA LEU A 319 -1.02 -14.23 11.64
C LEU A 319 -1.27 -12.87 12.30
N ASP A 320 -1.76 -12.83 13.54
CA ASP A 320 -1.98 -11.59 14.30
C ASP A 320 -0.66 -10.83 14.52
N VAL A 321 0.42 -11.54 14.88
CA VAL A 321 1.76 -10.95 15.05
C VAL A 321 2.29 -10.42 13.73
N ALA A 322 2.25 -11.23 12.66
CA ALA A 322 2.76 -10.85 11.35
C ALA A 322 1.99 -9.66 10.75
N GLN A 323 0.67 -9.63 10.90
CA GLN A 323 -0.18 -8.53 10.44
C GLN A 323 0.09 -7.26 11.24
N SER A 324 0.15 -7.34 12.57
CA SER A 324 0.46 -6.20 13.43
C SER A 324 1.84 -5.61 13.13
N PHE A 325 2.82 -6.49 12.89
CA PHE A 325 4.16 -6.12 12.46
C PHE A 325 4.11 -5.37 11.12
N LEU A 326 3.55 -5.96 10.06
CA LEU A 326 3.51 -5.31 8.75
C LEU A 326 2.70 -4.01 8.77
N LEU A 327 1.59 -3.97 9.49
CA LEU A 327 0.75 -2.78 9.61
C LEU A 327 1.51 -1.63 10.28
N SER A 328 2.22 -1.94 11.38
CA SER A 328 3.10 -0.98 12.07
C SER A 328 4.20 -0.47 11.14
N MET A 329 4.88 -1.37 10.41
CA MET A 329 5.93 -1.00 9.47
C MET A 329 5.40 -0.09 8.36
N MET A 330 4.29 -0.45 7.71
CA MET A 330 3.75 0.29 6.58
C MET A 330 3.20 1.65 6.99
N ASN A 331 2.47 1.75 8.10
CA ASN A 331 2.03 3.05 8.61
C ASN A 331 3.21 3.93 9.00
N LYS A 332 4.28 3.37 9.60
CA LYS A 332 5.49 4.15 9.89
C LYS A 332 6.16 4.64 8.62
N ILE A 333 6.26 3.83 7.56
CA ILE A 333 6.77 4.28 6.25
C ILE A 333 5.91 5.41 5.70
N ILE A 334 4.59 5.30 5.78
CA ILE A 334 3.69 6.37 5.37
C ILE A 334 4.02 7.64 6.15
N ASP A 335 4.09 7.57 7.47
CA ASP A 335 4.29 8.73 8.33
C ASP A 335 5.68 9.38 8.18
N THR A 336 6.74 8.59 8.10
CA THR A 336 8.12 9.10 8.12
C THR A 336 8.71 9.35 6.74
N THR A 337 8.18 8.71 5.70
CA THR A 337 8.78 8.74 4.35
C THR A 337 7.83 9.29 3.30
N LEU A 338 6.54 8.96 3.33
CA LEU A 338 5.60 9.39 2.30
C LEU A 338 4.92 10.72 2.64
N LYS A 339 4.43 10.89 3.87
CA LYS A 339 3.79 12.13 4.32
C LYS A 339 4.63 13.39 4.11
N PRO A 340 5.96 13.38 4.33
CA PRO A 340 6.78 14.56 4.01
C PRO A 340 6.80 14.94 2.52
N LEU A 341 6.45 14.00 1.64
CA LEU A 341 6.38 14.22 0.19
C LEU A 341 4.97 14.58 -0.29
N PHE A 342 3.98 14.59 0.62
CA PHE A 342 2.61 14.92 0.27
C PHE A 342 2.48 16.41 -0.03
N GLY A 343 2.07 16.73 -1.26
CA GLY A 343 1.90 18.12 -1.70
C GLY A 343 0.59 18.73 -1.24
N ALA A 344 -0.41 17.91 -0.89
CA ALA A 344 -1.75 18.33 -0.50
C ALA A 344 -2.35 19.39 -1.45
N THR A 345 -2.19 19.19 -2.77
CA THR A 345 -2.61 20.17 -3.79
C THR A 345 -3.06 19.50 -5.08
N CYS A 346 -3.97 20.16 -5.79
CA CYS A 346 -4.48 19.80 -7.12
C CYS A 346 -3.99 20.79 -8.21
N LYS A 347 -3.19 21.79 -7.84
CA LYS A 347 -2.79 22.87 -8.75
C LYS A 347 -1.86 22.38 -9.84
N ARG A 348 -2.00 22.93 -11.05
CA ARG A 348 -1.04 22.69 -12.15
C ARG A 348 0.28 23.41 -11.85
N ILE A 349 1.42 22.77 -12.11
CA ILE A 349 2.76 23.39 -12.04
C ILE A 349 3.12 23.89 -13.44
#